data_AF-A0A6P0P4V7-F1
#
_entry.id   AF-A0A6P0P4V7-F1
#
_cell.length_a   1.000
_cell.length_b   1.000
_cell.length_c   1.000
_cell.angle_alpha   90.00
_cell.angle_beta   90.00
_cell.angle_gamma   90.00
#
_symmetry.space_group_name_H-M   'P 1'
#
loop_
_entity.id
_entity.type
_entity.pdbx_description
1 polymer ?
#
loop_
_entity_poly.entity_id
_entity_poly.type
_entity_poly.pdbx_seq_one_letter_code
_entity_poly.pdbx_strand_id
1 'polypeptide(L)'
;MDVTNYVGDSQEPYSWWAGNFRFVNLSGKLLGAHIAHAGLIVLWAGAMTLFELSQFDPSLPMYDQGLILLPHLATLGIGVGANGEIIDTYPYLAIGVVHLVSSAILGAGGIYHAVLGPDKLDEKGFGYNWEDGKKMTTILGIHLLLLGMGAFLLVVKAMYFDGLYDPAVADVRLITQPTLNPQTIFGYLVGITPDGWTLKGMAAVNSLEDVVGGHIWIGSICILGGIWHITTAPTKWAKGLFVWSGEAYLAYSQAALAYMGFFAAYFVWVNDTVYPSVFYGPVGVTNVDGTITPRTWLMLFQLIFACLLWAGHFWHGLRARAIASGFVFSNLKFNPGALYGDTQFNNESLVTGIVQPFQNNPQLGNLATPINSSQLTITWVKNLPIYRNGLSPIARGLEIGMAHGYLLLGPFLKLGPLRNTDQALLAGGGSASGLVVILSICLFVYGAVVFQGSREPRGVLPENLQTYQEWSLFTSGFLIGGLGGVVFACFILIEIGRAGIL
;
A
#
# COMPACT_ATOMS: atom_id res chain seq x y z
N MET A 1 -15.05 39.54 -7.44
CA MET A 1 -14.59 38.20 -7.03
C MET A 1 -13.87 38.39 -5.72
N ASP A 2 -14.36 37.76 -4.66
CA ASP A 2 -13.85 37.91 -3.30
C ASP A 2 -12.54 37.14 -3.18
N VAL A 3 -11.42 37.84 -2.99
CA VAL A 3 -10.03 37.31 -3.05
C VAL A 3 -9.65 36.54 -1.77
N THR A 4 -10.62 36.19 -0.92
CA THR A 4 -10.37 35.72 0.44
C THR A 4 -10.57 34.21 0.63
N ASN A 5 -11.10 33.49 -0.35
CA ASN A 5 -11.38 32.06 -0.22
C ASN A 5 -10.40 31.16 -0.99
N TYR A 6 -9.11 31.29 -0.67
CA TYR A 6 -8.02 30.49 -1.24
C TYR A 6 -8.25 28.97 -1.13
N VAL A 7 -9.02 28.53 -0.12
CA VAL A 7 -9.43 27.14 0.06
C VAL A 7 -10.46 26.75 -1.01
N GLY A 8 -11.50 27.57 -1.22
CA GLY A 8 -12.52 27.36 -2.25
C GLY A 8 -11.95 27.34 -3.67
N ASP A 9 -11.02 28.26 -3.99
CA ASP A 9 -10.37 28.32 -5.31
C ASP A 9 -9.41 27.15 -5.56
N SER A 10 -8.93 26.49 -4.50
CA SER A 10 -8.16 25.24 -4.59
C SER A 10 -9.04 23.99 -4.74
N GLN A 11 -10.37 24.15 -4.56
CA GLN A 11 -11.37 23.07 -4.54
C GLN A 11 -12.22 22.97 -5.82
N GLU A 12 -12.18 23.97 -6.69
CA GLU A 12 -12.96 24.02 -7.94
C GLU A 12 -12.04 24.10 -9.17
N PRO A 13 -12.23 23.27 -10.22
CA PRO A 13 -13.02 22.06 -10.29
C PRO A 13 -12.13 20.82 -10.11
N TYR A 14 -12.28 20.07 -9.02
CA TYR A 14 -11.69 18.72 -8.98
C TYR A 14 -12.31 17.87 -10.10
N SER A 15 -11.48 17.36 -11.00
CA SER A 15 -11.89 16.35 -11.97
C SER A 15 -12.34 15.07 -11.26
N TRP A 16 -13.02 14.17 -11.98
CA TRP A 16 -13.66 12.97 -11.42
C TRP A 16 -12.72 12.08 -10.58
N TRP A 17 -11.42 12.03 -10.93
CA TRP A 17 -10.39 11.27 -10.22
C TRP A 17 -10.08 11.80 -8.80
N ALA A 18 -10.46 13.04 -8.49
CA ALA A 18 -10.35 13.69 -7.18
C ALA A 18 -11.71 13.96 -6.53
N GLY A 19 -12.75 13.23 -6.95
CA GLY A 19 -14.15 13.52 -6.59
C GLY A 19 -14.43 13.59 -5.08
N ASN A 20 -13.72 12.83 -4.25
CA ASN A 20 -13.97 12.80 -2.81
C ASN A 20 -13.64 14.11 -2.09
N PHE A 21 -12.78 14.97 -2.66
CA PHE A 21 -12.53 16.30 -2.10
C PHE A 21 -13.79 17.18 -2.09
N ARG A 22 -14.79 16.91 -2.94
CA ARG A 22 -16.07 17.62 -2.96
C ARG A 22 -16.87 17.43 -1.67
N PHE A 23 -16.57 16.39 -0.88
CA PHE A 23 -17.28 16.08 0.36
C PHE A 23 -16.63 16.67 1.62
N VAL A 24 -15.49 17.38 1.50
CA VAL A 24 -14.73 17.89 2.66
C VAL A 24 -15.60 18.69 3.63
N ASN A 25 -16.52 19.50 3.10
CA ASN A 25 -17.41 20.35 3.89
C ASN A 25 -18.85 19.80 3.98
N LEU A 26 -19.10 18.57 3.53
CA LEU A 26 -20.41 17.91 3.56
C LEU A 26 -20.40 16.84 4.64
N SER A 27 -20.50 17.26 5.90
CA SER A 27 -20.34 16.40 7.09
C SER A 27 -21.27 15.19 7.13
N GLY A 28 -22.48 15.28 6.57
CA GLY A 28 -23.41 14.15 6.49
C GLY A 28 -23.02 13.13 5.42
N LYS A 29 -22.67 13.61 4.22
CA LYS A 29 -22.17 12.73 3.15
C LYS A 29 -20.84 12.07 3.51
N LEU A 30 -19.94 12.84 4.14
CA LEU A 30 -18.65 12.35 4.58
C LEU A 30 -18.80 11.31 5.71
N LEU A 31 -19.73 11.51 6.65
CA LEU A 31 -20.10 10.49 7.63
C LEU A 31 -20.57 9.20 6.93
N GLY A 32 -21.46 9.31 5.95
CA GLY A 32 -21.93 8.16 5.17
C GLY A 32 -20.80 7.39 4.48
N ALA A 33 -19.84 8.10 3.87
CA ALA A 33 -18.65 7.50 3.28
C ALA A 33 -17.81 6.73 4.30
N HIS A 34 -17.59 7.28 5.50
CA HIS A 34 -16.83 6.61 6.56
C HIS A 34 -17.54 5.37 7.10
N ILE A 35 -18.86 5.45 7.33
CA ILE A 35 -19.65 4.30 7.81
C ILE A 35 -19.69 3.20 6.74
N ALA A 36 -19.89 3.55 5.47
CA ALA A 36 -19.87 2.60 4.36
C ALA A 36 -18.50 1.92 4.24
N HIS A 37 -17.41 2.68 4.37
CA HIS A 37 -16.05 2.13 4.35
C HIS A 37 -15.79 1.21 5.55
N ALA A 38 -16.25 1.55 6.76
CA ALA A 38 -16.21 0.64 7.90
C ALA A 38 -17.01 -0.64 7.63
N GLY A 39 -18.16 -0.53 6.96
CA GLY A 39 -18.92 -1.68 6.46
C GLY A 39 -18.10 -2.59 5.55
N LEU A 40 -17.30 -2.04 4.62
CA LEU A 40 -16.43 -2.83 3.75
C LEU A 40 -15.33 -3.59 4.53
N ILE A 41 -14.74 -2.96 5.55
CA ILE A 41 -13.73 -3.60 6.42
C ILE A 41 -14.36 -4.78 7.17
N VAL A 42 -15.53 -4.56 7.78
CA VAL A 42 -16.24 -5.58 8.55
C VAL A 42 -16.77 -6.69 7.63
N LEU A 43 -17.19 -6.36 6.41
CA LEU A 43 -17.59 -7.33 5.39
C LEU A 43 -16.41 -8.22 5.01
N TRP A 44 -15.24 -7.63 4.75
CA TRP A 44 -14.04 -8.39 4.43
C TRP A 44 -13.65 -9.32 5.57
N ALA A 45 -13.65 -8.84 6.82
CA ALA A 45 -13.35 -9.68 7.98
C ALA A 45 -14.29 -10.89 8.06
N GLY A 46 -15.61 -10.68 7.96
CA GLY A 46 -16.58 -11.77 8.01
C GLY A 46 -16.47 -12.73 6.83
N ALA A 47 -16.49 -12.21 5.60
CA ALA A 47 -16.46 -13.01 4.40
C ALA A 47 -15.14 -13.80 4.26
N MET A 48 -14.00 -13.17 4.58
CA MET A 48 -12.69 -13.81 4.50
C MET A 48 -12.51 -14.86 5.59
N THR A 49 -13.00 -14.65 6.82
CA THR A 49 -13.00 -15.70 7.85
C THR A 49 -13.82 -16.91 7.43
N LEU A 50 -15.01 -16.70 6.85
CA LEU A 50 -15.85 -17.80 6.34
C LEU A 50 -15.21 -18.51 5.14
N PHE A 51 -14.55 -17.76 4.27
CA PHE A 51 -13.80 -18.32 3.15
C PHE A 51 -12.64 -19.19 3.65
N GLU A 52 -11.79 -18.67 4.54
CA GLU A 52 -10.68 -19.43 5.14
C GLU A 52 -11.19 -20.70 5.81
N LEU A 53 -12.26 -20.59 6.61
CA LEU A 53 -12.86 -21.74 7.28
C LEU A 53 -13.39 -22.79 6.29
N SER A 54 -13.91 -22.37 5.13
CA SER A 54 -14.39 -23.30 4.10
C SER A 54 -13.28 -24.09 3.40
N GLN A 55 -12.05 -23.58 3.45
CA GLN A 55 -10.86 -24.19 2.85
C GLN A 55 -9.92 -24.81 3.89
N PHE A 56 -10.25 -24.71 5.18
CA PHE A 56 -9.41 -25.15 6.27
C PHE A 56 -9.40 -26.69 6.37
N ASP A 57 -8.22 -27.27 6.27
CA ASP A 57 -7.94 -28.66 6.56
C ASP A 57 -7.19 -28.76 7.91
N PRO A 58 -7.83 -29.32 8.96
CA PRO A 58 -7.19 -29.45 10.28
C PRO A 58 -6.05 -30.49 10.30
N SER A 59 -5.89 -31.30 9.26
CA SER A 59 -4.77 -32.24 9.15
C SER A 59 -3.46 -31.58 8.70
N LEU A 60 -3.52 -30.34 8.22
CA LEU A 60 -2.37 -29.56 7.76
C LEU A 60 -2.07 -28.40 8.73
N PRO A 61 -0.80 -27.96 8.84
CA PRO A 61 -0.48 -26.75 9.59
C PRO A 61 -1.20 -25.51 9.01
N MET A 62 -1.64 -24.59 9.87
CA MET A 62 -2.34 -23.37 9.41
C MET A 62 -1.48 -22.53 8.43
N TYR A 63 -0.18 -22.47 8.70
CA TYR A 63 0.74 -21.64 7.91
C TYR A 63 1.01 -22.18 6.49
N ASP A 64 0.58 -23.40 6.19
CA ASP A 64 0.77 -24.03 4.87
C ASP A 64 -0.47 -23.92 3.97
N GLN A 65 -1.53 -23.26 4.45
CA GLN A 65 -2.84 -23.22 3.78
C GLN A 65 -3.23 -21.82 3.30
N GLY A 66 -2.34 -20.83 3.42
CA GLY A 66 -2.62 -19.45 3.01
C GLY A 66 -3.63 -18.72 3.91
N LEU A 67 -3.73 -19.12 5.18
CA LEU A 67 -4.66 -18.54 6.16
C LEU A 67 -4.03 -17.34 6.85
N ILE A 68 -4.79 -16.24 7.01
CA ILE A 68 -4.33 -15.06 7.75
C ILE A 68 -5.27 -14.67 8.88
N LEU A 69 -6.57 -14.96 8.82
CA LEU A 69 -7.53 -14.60 9.86
C LEU A 69 -7.70 -15.69 10.92
N LEU A 70 -7.79 -16.96 10.53
CA LEU A 70 -7.88 -18.07 11.49
C LEU A 70 -6.68 -18.09 12.46
N PRO A 71 -5.42 -17.85 12.01
CA PRO A 71 -4.30 -17.64 12.93
C PRO A 71 -4.51 -16.54 13.97
N HIS A 72 -5.21 -15.44 13.65
CA HIS A 72 -5.49 -14.38 14.63
C HIS A 72 -6.50 -14.83 15.69
N LEU A 73 -7.52 -15.59 15.28
CA LEU A 73 -8.49 -16.17 16.21
C LEU A 73 -7.84 -17.24 17.10
N ALA A 74 -6.95 -18.05 16.51
CA ALA A 74 -6.18 -19.06 17.23
C ALA A 74 -5.23 -18.45 18.27
N THR A 75 -4.54 -17.34 17.95
CA THR A 75 -3.73 -16.59 18.92
C THR A 75 -4.55 -16.12 20.14
N LEU A 76 -5.83 -15.76 19.92
CA LEU A 76 -6.74 -15.41 21.02
C LEU A 76 -7.20 -16.60 21.87
N GLY A 77 -6.67 -17.81 21.61
CA GLY A 77 -7.03 -19.04 22.31
C GLY A 77 -8.43 -19.55 21.98
N ILE A 78 -9.02 -19.13 20.85
CA ILE A 78 -10.37 -19.51 20.47
C ILE A 78 -10.29 -20.80 19.66
N GLY A 79 -10.97 -21.87 20.09
CA GLY A 79 -11.04 -23.13 19.33
C GLY A 79 -9.73 -23.93 19.27
N VAL A 80 -8.74 -23.57 20.09
CA VAL A 80 -7.39 -24.16 20.11
C VAL A 80 -7.18 -24.95 21.41
N GLY A 81 -6.53 -26.10 21.30
CA GLY A 81 -6.03 -26.89 22.43
C GLY A 81 -4.50 -26.94 22.52
N ALA A 82 -4.00 -27.97 23.18
CA ALA A 82 -2.56 -28.17 23.35
C ALA A 82 -1.82 -28.28 21.99
N ASN A 83 -0.59 -27.81 21.96
CA ASN A 83 0.30 -27.75 20.80
C ASN A 83 -0.27 -26.99 19.59
N GLY A 84 -1.29 -26.15 19.79
CA GLY A 84 -1.92 -25.40 18.70
C GLY A 84 -2.89 -26.22 17.86
N GLU A 85 -3.32 -27.39 18.33
CA GLU A 85 -4.32 -28.20 17.65
C GLU A 85 -5.69 -27.49 17.64
N ILE A 86 -6.37 -27.48 16.50
CA ILE A 86 -7.71 -26.89 16.38
C ILE A 86 -8.76 -27.91 16.75
N ILE A 87 -9.37 -27.72 17.92
CA ILE A 87 -10.32 -28.65 18.52
C ILE A 87 -11.78 -28.27 18.27
N ASP A 88 -12.08 -27.00 17.99
CA ASP A 88 -13.42 -26.52 17.68
C ASP A 88 -13.40 -25.33 16.72
N THR A 89 -14.05 -25.47 15.58
CA THR A 89 -14.15 -24.42 14.55
C THR A 89 -15.46 -23.64 14.60
N TYR A 90 -16.42 -24.03 15.44
CA TYR A 90 -17.70 -23.32 15.58
C TYR A 90 -17.53 -21.85 15.97
N PRO A 91 -16.63 -21.48 16.91
CA PRO A 91 -16.39 -20.08 17.22
C PRO A 91 -15.92 -19.25 16.02
N TYR A 92 -15.11 -19.83 15.11
CA TYR A 92 -14.66 -19.16 13.90
C TYR A 92 -15.82 -18.87 12.96
N LEU A 93 -16.72 -19.84 12.78
CA LEU A 93 -17.96 -19.66 12.03
C LEU A 93 -18.82 -18.55 12.64
N ALA A 94 -19.03 -18.59 13.96
CA ALA A 94 -19.85 -17.61 14.66
C ALA A 94 -19.29 -16.18 14.51
N ILE A 95 -17.97 -16.00 14.69
CA ILE A 95 -17.30 -14.71 14.53
C ILE A 95 -17.41 -14.23 13.08
N GLY A 96 -17.19 -15.10 12.09
CA GLY A 96 -17.35 -14.76 10.67
C GLY A 96 -18.77 -14.28 10.33
N VAL A 97 -19.78 -14.99 10.83
CA VAL A 97 -21.21 -14.62 10.64
C VAL A 97 -21.55 -13.31 11.33
N VAL A 98 -21.09 -13.09 12.57
CA VAL A 98 -21.34 -11.83 13.30
C VAL A 98 -20.78 -10.64 12.55
N HIS A 99 -19.56 -10.73 12.02
CA HIS A 99 -18.97 -9.68 11.19
C HIS A 99 -19.77 -9.48 9.90
N LEU A 100 -20.12 -10.56 9.18
CA LEU A 100 -20.89 -10.48 7.94
C LEU A 100 -22.24 -9.77 8.15
N VAL A 101 -23.00 -10.13 9.19
CA VAL A 101 -24.29 -9.49 9.51
C VAL A 101 -24.08 -8.03 9.93
N SER A 102 -23.07 -7.75 10.77
CA SER A 102 -22.76 -6.38 11.20
C SER A 102 -22.40 -5.46 10.03
N SER A 103 -21.71 -5.99 9.02
CA SER A 103 -21.37 -5.21 7.82
C SER A 103 -22.59 -4.76 7.02
N ALA A 104 -23.67 -5.55 7.02
CA ALA A 104 -24.91 -5.18 6.34
C ALA A 104 -25.57 -3.98 7.02
N ILE A 105 -25.56 -3.95 8.36
CA ILE A 105 -26.07 -2.83 9.16
C ILE A 105 -25.24 -1.57 8.91
N LEU A 106 -23.91 -1.68 8.94
CA LEU A 106 -23.01 -0.58 8.62
C LEU A 106 -23.20 -0.09 7.19
N GLY A 107 -23.28 -1.00 6.21
CA GLY A 107 -23.53 -0.67 4.81
C GLY A 107 -24.85 0.09 4.62
N ALA A 108 -25.93 -0.35 5.26
CA ALA A 108 -27.22 0.33 5.23
C ALA A 108 -27.13 1.75 5.83
N GLY A 109 -26.49 1.90 6.99
CA GLY A 109 -26.25 3.21 7.61
C GLY A 109 -25.39 4.14 6.75
N GLY A 110 -24.35 3.59 6.12
CA GLY A 110 -23.46 4.32 5.22
C GLY A 110 -24.18 4.83 3.98
N ILE A 111 -24.99 3.98 3.33
CA ILE A 111 -25.81 4.37 2.17
C ILE A 111 -26.83 5.43 2.57
N TYR A 112 -27.52 5.24 3.71
CA TYR A 112 -28.47 6.22 4.22
C TYR A 112 -27.81 7.60 4.37
N HIS A 113 -26.70 7.70 5.09
CA HIS A 113 -26.04 9.00 5.31
C HIS A 113 -25.39 9.59 4.05
N ALA A 114 -24.92 8.76 3.11
CA ALA A 114 -24.29 9.25 1.89
C ALA A 114 -25.32 9.78 0.86
N VAL A 115 -26.49 9.13 0.76
CA VAL A 115 -27.44 9.34 -0.34
C VAL A 115 -28.76 9.97 0.12
N LEU A 116 -29.30 9.54 1.27
CA LEU A 116 -30.67 9.90 1.70
C LEU A 116 -30.71 10.93 2.82
N GLY A 117 -29.71 10.91 3.71
CA GLY A 117 -29.58 11.82 4.84
C GLY A 117 -29.21 13.24 4.40
N PRO A 118 -29.21 14.19 5.36
CA PRO A 118 -28.82 15.57 5.07
C PRO A 118 -27.35 15.67 4.66
N ASP A 119 -27.04 16.53 3.69
CA ASP A 119 -25.66 16.70 3.20
C ASP A 119 -24.70 17.25 4.26
N LYS A 120 -25.22 18.11 5.16
CA LYS A 120 -24.52 18.67 6.32
C LYS A 120 -25.32 18.42 7.59
N LEU A 121 -24.62 18.05 8.66
CA LEU A 121 -25.18 17.88 10.00
C LEU A 121 -25.18 19.20 10.77
N ASP A 122 -26.15 19.39 11.67
CA ASP A 122 -26.24 20.57 12.54
C ASP A 122 -25.08 20.60 13.55
N GLU A 123 -24.29 21.69 13.55
CA GLU A 123 -23.14 21.90 14.43
C GLU A 123 -23.49 21.91 15.91
N LYS A 124 -24.73 22.30 16.27
CA LYS A 124 -25.22 22.19 17.66
C LYS A 124 -25.35 20.73 18.12
N GLY A 125 -25.49 19.80 17.17
CA GLY A 125 -25.51 18.36 17.40
C GLY A 125 -24.24 17.67 16.91
N PHE A 126 -24.38 16.83 15.88
CA PHE A 126 -23.30 16.00 15.32
C PHE A 126 -22.45 16.69 14.25
N GLY A 127 -22.87 17.87 13.78
CA GLY A 127 -22.09 18.68 12.85
C GLY A 127 -20.80 19.19 13.48
N TYR A 128 -19.84 19.54 12.62
CA TYR A 128 -18.55 20.04 13.02
C TYR A 128 -17.96 20.94 11.94
N ASN A 129 -17.08 21.84 12.36
CA ASN A 129 -16.18 22.60 11.50
C ASN A 129 -14.75 22.13 11.78
N TRP A 130 -13.97 21.87 10.73
CA TRP A 130 -12.58 21.43 10.85
C TRP A 130 -11.69 22.40 11.64
N GLU A 131 -12.01 23.68 11.64
CA GLU A 131 -11.26 24.73 12.36
C GLU A 131 -11.69 24.86 13.83
N ASP A 132 -12.82 24.26 14.24
CA ASP A 132 -13.22 24.21 15.64
C ASP A 132 -12.37 23.17 16.39
N GLY A 133 -11.22 23.65 16.89
CA GLY A 133 -10.29 22.83 17.65
C GLY A 133 -10.91 22.15 18.89
N LYS A 134 -11.95 22.74 19.52
CA LYS A 134 -12.61 22.11 20.69
C LYS A 134 -13.52 20.96 20.24
N LYS A 135 -14.28 21.14 19.16
CA LYS A 135 -15.08 20.05 18.59
C LYS A 135 -14.18 18.92 18.08
N MET A 136 -13.07 19.23 17.42
CA MET A 136 -12.10 18.25 16.94
C MET A 136 -11.47 17.44 18.08
N THR A 137 -11.03 18.09 19.18
CA THR A 137 -10.51 17.34 20.34
C THR A 137 -11.58 16.54 21.06
N THR A 138 -12.84 17.01 21.06
CA THR A 138 -13.95 16.24 21.64
C THR A 138 -14.19 14.94 20.87
N ILE A 139 -14.23 14.98 19.53
CA ILE A 139 -14.37 13.79 18.68
C ILE A 139 -13.17 12.85 18.86
N LEU A 140 -11.94 13.38 18.84
CA LEU A 140 -10.74 12.62 19.15
C LEU A 140 -10.83 11.92 20.51
N GLY A 141 -11.25 12.65 21.54
CA GLY A 141 -11.33 12.11 22.89
C GLY A 141 -12.37 10.99 23.03
N ILE A 142 -13.51 11.09 22.34
CA ILE A 142 -14.49 9.99 22.27
C ILE A 142 -13.87 8.75 21.61
N HIS A 143 -13.15 8.91 20.49
CA HIS A 143 -12.48 7.77 19.86
C HIS A 143 -11.39 7.16 20.74
N LEU A 144 -10.63 7.97 21.49
CA LEU A 144 -9.65 7.47 22.45
C LEU A 144 -10.31 6.65 23.57
N LEU A 145 -11.48 7.06 24.07
CA LEU A 145 -12.26 6.25 25.01
C LEU A 145 -12.63 4.88 24.40
N LEU A 146 -13.15 4.87 23.16
CA LEU A 146 -13.53 3.64 22.47
C LEU A 146 -12.33 2.71 22.24
N LEU A 147 -11.18 3.27 21.82
CA LEU A 147 -9.93 2.51 21.64
C LEU A 147 -9.41 1.95 22.97
N GLY A 148 -9.48 2.73 24.05
CA GLY A 148 -9.09 2.27 25.37
C GLY A 148 -9.97 1.14 25.88
N MET A 149 -11.28 1.21 25.66
CA MET A 149 -12.19 0.08 25.93
C MET A 149 -11.85 -1.14 25.08
N GLY A 150 -11.50 -0.96 23.80
CA GLY A 150 -11.03 -2.03 22.92
C GLY A 150 -9.79 -2.75 23.46
N ALA A 151 -8.81 -2.01 23.97
CA ALA A 151 -7.62 -2.60 24.63
C ALA A 151 -8.01 -3.41 25.88
N PHE A 152 -8.95 -2.91 26.69
CA PHE A 152 -9.45 -3.65 27.85
C PHE A 152 -10.26 -4.89 27.49
N LEU A 153 -10.90 -4.97 26.32
CA LEU A 153 -11.55 -6.22 25.87
C LEU A 153 -10.52 -7.35 25.68
N LEU A 154 -9.32 -7.04 25.18
CA LEU A 154 -8.24 -8.03 25.12
C LEU A 154 -7.77 -8.45 26.50
N VAL A 155 -7.60 -7.51 27.43
CA VAL A 155 -7.24 -7.80 28.83
C VAL A 155 -8.30 -8.71 29.46
N VAL A 156 -9.58 -8.40 29.25
CA VAL A 156 -10.69 -9.19 29.75
C VAL A 156 -10.68 -10.60 29.16
N LYS A 157 -10.43 -10.74 27.85
CA LYS A 157 -10.26 -12.05 27.20
C LYS A 157 -9.14 -12.85 27.85
N ALA A 158 -7.97 -12.24 28.02
CA ALA A 158 -6.77 -12.90 28.52
C ALA A 158 -6.85 -13.31 30.00
N MET A 159 -7.55 -12.53 30.82
CA MET A 159 -7.58 -12.74 32.28
C MET A 159 -8.82 -13.50 32.75
N TYR A 160 -9.95 -13.43 32.03
CA TYR A 160 -11.24 -13.91 32.54
C TYR A 160 -12.01 -14.83 31.58
N PHE A 161 -11.66 -14.90 30.29
CA PHE A 161 -12.37 -15.74 29.31
C PHE A 161 -11.41 -16.69 28.60
N ASP A 162 -11.14 -17.82 29.25
CA ASP A 162 -10.30 -18.95 28.81
C ASP A 162 -8.83 -18.63 28.54
N GLY A 163 -8.45 -17.36 28.36
CA GLY A 163 -7.07 -16.93 28.24
C GLY A 163 -6.61 -16.67 26.80
N LEU A 164 -5.31 -16.78 26.56
CA LEU A 164 -4.69 -16.64 25.24
C LEU A 164 -3.83 -17.87 24.95
N TYR A 165 -3.56 -18.15 23.67
CA TYR A 165 -2.60 -19.18 23.31
C TYR A 165 -1.18 -18.71 23.64
N ASP A 166 -0.47 -19.47 24.49
CA ASP A 166 0.90 -19.18 24.85
C ASP A 166 1.86 -20.19 24.20
N PRO A 167 2.69 -19.76 23.23
CA PRO A 167 3.66 -20.64 22.59
C PRO A 167 4.75 -21.17 23.54
N ALA A 168 5.02 -20.51 24.67
CA ALA A 168 6.03 -20.95 25.63
C ALA A 168 5.59 -22.22 26.41
N VAL A 169 4.29 -22.40 26.62
CA VAL A 169 3.71 -23.61 27.23
C VAL A 169 2.99 -24.49 26.21
N ALA A 170 2.86 -24.02 24.97
CA ALA A 170 2.15 -24.66 23.87
C ALA A 170 0.68 -24.99 24.23
N ASP A 171 0.00 -24.09 24.92
CA ASP A 171 -1.41 -24.29 25.31
C ASP A 171 -2.11 -22.94 25.55
N VAL A 172 -3.44 -22.97 25.62
CA VAL A 172 -4.24 -21.82 26.03
C VAL A 172 -4.19 -21.68 27.55
N ARG A 173 -3.86 -20.48 28.05
CA ARG A 173 -3.83 -20.22 29.49
C ARG A 173 -4.34 -18.84 29.86
N LEU A 174 -4.90 -18.76 31.07
CA LEU A 174 -5.26 -17.50 31.71
C LEU A 174 -4.01 -16.73 32.15
N ILE A 175 -4.03 -15.41 31.96
CA ILE A 175 -2.97 -14.51 32.42
C ILE A 175 -3.38 -13.93 33.77
N THR A 176 -2.93 -14.54 34.86
CA THR A 176 -3.37 -14.16 36.22
C THR A 176 -2.55 -13.04 36.84
N GLN A 177 -1.32 -12.81 36.37
CA GLN A 177 -0.38 -11.85 36.94
C GLN A 177 0.24 -10.96 35.84
N PRO A 178 -0.55 -10.07 35.20
CA PRO A 178 -0.02 -9.18 34.17
C PRO A 178 1.04 -8.24 34.74
N THR A 179 2.07 -7.93 33.94
CA THR A 179 3.16 -7.05 34.36
C THR A 179 2.69 -5.59 34.45
N LEU A 180 2.61 -5.05 35.66
CA LEU A 180 2.25 -3.64 35.87
C LEU A 180 3.46 -2.73 36.10
N ASN A 181 4.66 -3.30 36.24
CA ASN A 181 5.86 -2.51 36.48
C ASN A 181 6.13 -1.55 35.29
N PRO A 182 6.07 -0.21 35.49
CA PRO A 182 6.26 0.74 34.41
C PRO A 182 7.67 0.69 33.81
N GLN A 183 8.69 0.33 34.59
CA GLN A 183 10.06 0.22 34.08
C GLN A 183 10.17 -0.88 33.03
N THR A 184 9.51 -2.02 33.24
CA THR A 184 9.45 -3.11 32.26
C THR A 184 8.64 -2.68 31.04
N ILE A 185 7.41 -2.21 31.25
CA ILE A 185 6.48 -1.89 30.15
C ILE A 185 7.02 -0.76 29.27
N PHE A 186 7.47 0.36 29.86
CA PHE A 186 8.02 1.47 29.08
C PHE A 186 9.47 1.23 28.65
N GLY A 187 10.18 0.28 29.25
CA GLY A 187 11.51 -0.15 28.81
C GLY A 187 11.49 -0.67 27.37
N TYR A 188 10.46 -1.43 27.00
CA TYR A 188 10.26 -1.94 25.64
C TYR A 188 10.22 -0.83 24.58
N LEU A 189 9.73 0.38 24.91
CA LEU A 189 9.70 1.51 23.97
C LEU A 189 11.08 1.99 23.55
N VAL A 190 12.10 1.76 24.39
CA VAL A 190 13.50 2.16 24.15
C VAL A 190 14.44 0.97 24.01
N GLY A 191 13.88 -0.24 23.85
CA GLY A 191 14.65 -1.47 23.64
C GLY A 191 15.24 -2.09 24.91
N ILE A 192 14.87 -1.62 26.11
CA ILE A 192 15.25 -2.24 27.36
C ILE A 192 14.23 -3.34 27.68
N THR A 193 14.65 -4.60 27.58
CA THR A 193 13.81 -5.78 27.84
C THR A 193 14.30 -6.52 29.08
N PRO A 194 13.52 -7.45 29.65
CA PRO A 194 13.98 -8.31 30.73
C PRO A 194 15.29 -9.05 30.42
N ASP A 195 15.54 -9.36 29.14
CA ASP A 195 16.75 -10.06 28.67
C ASP A 195 17.90 -9.13 28.27
N GLY A 196 17.74 -7.81 28.45
CA GLY A 196 18.75 -6.80 28.13
C GLY A 196 18.32 -5.86 26.99
N TRP A 197 19.28 -5.08 26.50
CA TRP A 197 19.02 -4.08 25.46
C TRP A 197 19.01 -4.71 24.05
N THR A 198 18.02 -4.34 23.23
CA THR A 198 17.87 -4.85 21.87
C THR A 198 17.29 -3.82 20.90
N LEU A 199 17.72 -3.90 19.64
CA LEU A 199 17.16 -3.11 18.53
C LEU A 199 15.75 -3.54 18.14
N LYS A 200 15.28 -4.70 18.60
CA LYS A 200 13.91 -5.17 18.35
C LYS A 200 12.85 -4.32 19.05
N GLY A 201 13.23 -3.54 20.09
CA GLY A 201 12.28 -2.71 20.83
C GLY A 201 11.13 -3.53 21.41
N MET A 202 9.91 -3.01 21.26
CA MET A 202 8.67 -3.70 21.63
C MET A 202 8.48 -5.06 20.94
N ALA A 203 9.06 -5.30 19.75
CA ALA A 203 8.93 -6.59 19.06
C ALA A 203 9.72 -7.73 19.72
N ALA A 204 10.54 -7.42 20.74
CA ALA A 204 11.19 -8.41 21.59
C ALA A 204 10.33 -8.89 22.77
N VAL A 205 9.07 -8.43 22.90
CA VAL A 205 8.18 -8.96 23.94
C VAL A 205 8.06 -10.49 23.82
N ASN A 206 8.33 -11.18 24.91
CA ASN A 206 8.45 -12.65 24.96
C ASN A 206 7.62 -13.29 26.09
N SER A 207 6.76 -12.51 26.75
CA SER A 207 5.81 -13.01 27.76
C SER A 207 4.42 -12.43 27.51
N LEU A 208 3.37 -13.22 27.77
CA LEU A 208 2.00 -12.73 27.67
C LEU A 208 1.62 -11.83 28.83
N GLU A 209 2.28 -11.97 29.98
CA GLU A 209 2.17 -11.06 31.12
C GLU A 209 2.52 -9.62 30.74
N ASP A 210 3.60 -9.42 29.98
CA ASP A 210 4.02 -8.11 29.50
C ASP A 210 3.07 -7.60 28.39
N VAL A 211 2.57 -8.48 27.52
CA VAL A 211 1.58 -8.11 26.51
C VAL A 211 0.30 -7.61 27.17
N VAL A 212 -0.29 -8.37 28.09
CA VAL A 212 -1.53 -7.99 28.79
C VAL A 212 -1.28 -6.77 29.68
N GLY A 213 -0.16 -6.72 30.40
CA GLY A 213 0.26 -5.58 31.21
C GLY A 213 0.38 -4.28 30.38
N GLY A 214 1.00 -4.37 29.21
CA GLY A 214 1.08 -3.27 28.26
C GLY A 214 -0.29 -2.78 27.78
N HIS A 215 -1.23 -3.69 27.51
CA HIS A 215 -2.61 -3.32 27.13
C HIS A 215 -3.40 -2.69 28.28
N ILE A 216 -3.14 -3.06 29.55
CA ILE A 216 -3.70 -2.36 30.72
C ILE A 216 -3.20 -0.91 30.76
N TRP A 217 -1.90 -0.69 30.54
CA TRP A 217 -1.31 0.65 30.47
C TRP A 217 -1.90 1.47 29.32
N ILE A 218 -1.91 0.94 28.10
CA ILE A 218 -2.43 1.65 26.92
C ILE A 218 -3.93 1.89 27.03
N GLY A 219 -4.72 0.92 27.50
CA GLY A 219 -6.15 1.10 27.76
C GLY A 219 -6.40 2.25 28.73
N SER A 220 -5.64 2.32 29.82
CA SER A 220 -5.73 3.40 30.80
C SER A 220 -5.31 4.76 30.22
N ILE A 221 -4.19 4.81 29.49
CA ILE A 221 -3.68 6.03 28.85
C ILE A 221 -4.69 6.57 27.84
N CYS A 222 -5.27 5.71 26.99
CA CYS A 222 -6.29 6.10 26.02
C CYS A 222 -7.54 6.63 26.71
N ILE A 223 -8.03 5.99 27.78
CA ILE A 223 -9.21 6.46 28.50
C ILE A 223 -8.95 7.83 29.16
N LEU A 224 -7.86 7.96 29.90
CA LEU A 224 -7.50 9.21 30.57
C LEU A 224 -7.24 10.34 29.57
N GLY A 225 -6.53 10.05 28.48
CA GLY A 225 -6.30 10.96 27.36
C GLY A 225 -7.61 11.35 26.67
N GLY A 226 -8.55 10.42 26.52
CA GLY A 226 -9.88 10.66 25.98
C GLY A 226 -10.67 11.65 26.82
N ILE A 227 -10.75 11.42 28.14
CA ILE A 227 -11.39 12.35 29.10
C ILE A 227 -10.72 13.72 29.04
N TRP A 228 -9.39 13.77 29.02
CA TRP A 228 -8.64 15.01 28.89
C TRP A 228 -9.01 15.78 27.61
N HIS A 229 -9.04 15.13 26.45
CA HIS A 229 -9.35 15.77 25.18
C HIS A 229 -10.81 16.21 25.05
N ILE A 230 -11.75 15.50 25.69
CA ILE A 230 -13.16 15.90 25.79
C ILE A 230 -13.29 17.15 26.67
N THR A 231 -12.58 17.21 27.79
CA THR A 231 -12.73 18.27 28.79
C THR A 231 -11.91 19.52 28.49
N THR A 232 -10.83 19.41 27.72
CA THR A 232 -9.91 20.52 27.41
C THR A 232 -10.04 21.04 25.97
N ALA A 233 -9.37 22.15 25.65
CA ALA A 233 -9.30 22.71 24.31
C ALA A 233 -7.82 22.94 23.94
N PRO A 234 -7.46 22.93 22.63
CA PRO A 234 -6.10 23.24 22.21
C PRO A 234 -5.63 24.61 22.71
N THR A 235 -4.47 24.62 23.37
CA THR A 235 -3.81 25.83 23.86
C THR A 235 -3.14 26.61 22.71
N LYS A 236 -2.74 27.85 22.97
CA LYS A 236 -2.10 28.72 21.97
C LYS A 236 -0.85 28.11 21.34
N TRP A 237 -0.02 27.40 22.13
CA TRP A 237 1.20 26.78 21.62
C TRP A 237 0.89 25.67 20.60
N ALA A 238 -0.09 24.81 20.89
CA ALA A 238 -0.50 23.74 19.99
C ALA A 238 -1.16 24.33 18.73
N LYS A 239 -1.99 25.37 18.89
CA LYS A 239 -2.59 26.08 17.77
C LYS A 239 -1.56 26.69 16.82
N GLY A 240 -0.44 27.19 17.36
CA GLY A 240 0.65 27.75 16.55
C GLY A 240 1.55 26.71 15.87
N LEU A 241 1.51 25.44 16.30
CA LEU A 241 2.36 24.38 15.76
C LEU A 241 1.70 23.61 14.60
N PHE A 242 0.39 23.40 14.67
CA PHE A 242 -0.36 22.58 13.72
C PHE A 242 -1.13 23.40 12.69
N VAL A 243 -1.41 22.78 11.55
CA VAL A 243 -2.38 23.27 10.56
C VAL A 243 -3.74 22.68 10.91
N TRP A 244 -4.75 23.54 11.05
CA TRP A 244 -6.09 23.14 11.51
C TRP A 244 -7.04 23.03 10.33
N SER A 245 -6.96 21.92 9.61
CA SER A 245 -7.84 21.63 8.47
C SER A 245 -8.08 20.13 8.33
N GLY A 246 -9.20 19.73 7.71
CA GLY A 246 -9.51 18.32 7.51
C GLY A 246 -8.42 17.55 6.75
N GLU A 247 -7.78 18.18 5.77
CA GLU A 247 -6.66 17.56 5.03
C GLU A 247 -5.39 17.43 5.89
N ALA A 248 -5.11 18.40 6.77
CA ALA A 248 -3.99 18.27 7.70
C ALA A 248 -4.21 17.11 8.68
N TYR A 249 -5.42 16.96 9.23
CA TYR A 249 -5.76 15.85 10.12
C TYR A 249 -5.66 14.49 9.43
N LEU A 250 -6.08 14.42 8.16
CA LEU A 250 -5.88 13.24 7.30
C LEU A 250 -4.38 12.93 7.17
N ALA A 251 -3.55 13.94 6.86
CA ALA A 251 -2.11 13.75 6.72
C ALA A 251 -1.46 13.26 8.03
N TYR A 252 -1.83 13.81 9.18
CA TYR A 252 -1.31 13.35 10.49
C TYR A 252 -1.67 11.89 10.74
N SER A 253 -2.91 11.50 10.42
CA SER A 253 -3.39 10.13 10.57
C SER A 253 -2.68 9.17 9.61
N GLN A 254 -2.39 9.59 8.37
CA GLN A 254 -1.64 8.80 7.41
C GLN A 254 -0.20 8.54 7.86
N ALA A 255 0.48 9.53 8.47
CA ALA A 255 1.80 9.30 9.06
C ALA A 255 1.75 8.28 10.20
N ALA A 256 0.76 8.40 11.10
CA ALA A 256 0.59 7.46 12.20
C ALA A 256 0.30 6.04 11.70
N LEU A 257 -0.58 5.88 10.69
CA LEU A 257 -0.86 4.59 10.06
C LEU A 257 0.33 4.02 9.31
N ALA A 258 1.14 4.86 8.64
CA ALA A 258 2.37 4.40 8.01
C ALA A 258 3.37 3.85 9.05
N TYR A 259 3.57 4.57 10.15
CA TYR A 259 4.39 4.08 11.27
C TYR A 259 3.85 2.76 11.83
N MET A 260 2.55 2.67 12.10
CA MET A 260 1.90 1.44 12.57
C MET A 260 2.08 0.28 11.57
N GLY A 261 1.97 0.54 10.25
CA GLY A 261 2.16 -0.47 9.21
C GLY A 261 3.61 -0.97 9.12
N PHE A 262 4.61 -0.08 9.15
CA PHE A 262 6.02 -0.49 9.21
C PHE A 262 6.31 -1.30 10.46
N PHE A 263 5.76 -0.86 11.60
CA PHE A 263 5.94 -1.54 12.86
C PHE A 263 5.25 -2.92 12.87
N ALA A 264 4.03 -3.04 12.34
CA ALA A 264 3.31 -4.31 12.20
C ALA A 264 4.05 -5.28 11.26
N ALA A 265 4.58 -4.79 10.14
CA ALA A 265 5.40 -5.58 9.23
C ALA A 265 6.64 -6.16 9.94
N TYR A 266 7.31 -5.35 10.75
CA TYR A 266 8.44 -5.80 11.55
C TYR A 266 8.01 -6.80 12.64
N PHE A 267 6.93 -6.52 13.36
CA PHE A 267 6.42 -7.36 14.46
C PHE A 267 6.09 -8.79 13.99
N VAL A 268 5.33 -8.92 12.90
CA VAL A 268 4.97 -10.24 12.34
C VAL A 268 6.18 -11.02 11.83
N TRP A 269 7.25 -10.33 11.43
CA TRP A 269 8.46 -10.96 10.92
C TRP A 269 9.35 -11.55 12.02
N VAL A 270 9.44 -10.88 13.18
CA VAL A 270 10.46 -11.20 14.20
C VAL A 270 9.92 -11.74 15.52
N ASN A 271 8.62 -11.57 15.80
CA ASN A 271 8.02 -11.99 17.07
C ASN A 271 7.32 -13.34 16.93
N ASP A 272 7.58 -14.26 17.84
CA ASP A 272 6.94 -15.59 17.91
C ASP A 272 5.98 -15.74 19.10
N THR A 273 5.80 -14.69 19.90
CA THR A 273 4.94 -14.71 21.10
C THR A 273 3.50 -14.35 20.74
N VAL A 274 3.27 -13.18 20.13
CA VAL A 274 1.92 -12.75 19.69
C VAL A 274 1.63 -13.15 18.24
N TYR A 275 2.63 -13.64 17.52
CA TYR A 275 2.48 -14.39 16.28
C TYR A 275 3.08 -15.78 16.47
N PRO A 276 2.39 -16.73 17.13
CA PRO A 276 2.92 -18.06 17.38
C PRO A 276 3.35 -18.78 16.11
N SER A 277 4.57 -19.34 16.09
CA SER A 277 5.10 -20.02 14.90
C SER A 277 4.27 -21.21 14.46
N VAL A 278 3.52 -21.84 15.37
CA VAL A 278 2.58 -22.92 15.07
C VAL A 278 1.44 -22.49 14.13
N PHE A 279 1.03 -21.21 14.17
CA PHE A 279 -0.04 -20.69 13.30
C PHE A 279 0.48 -19.92 12.09
N TYR A 280 1.59 -19.17 12.26
CA TYR A 280 2.09 -18.24 11.24
C TYR A 280 3.32 -18.75 10.49
N GLY A 281 3.91 -19.87 10.93
CA GLY A 281 5.16 -20.42 10.41
C GLY A 281 6.39 -19.88 11.15
N PRO A 282 7.60 -20.39 10.87
CA PRO A 282 8.82 -19.97 11.55
C PRO A 282 9.16 -18.48 11.32
N VAL A 283 9.75 -17.84 12.33
CA VAL A 283 10.25 -16.45 12.23
C VAL A 283 11.42 -16.36 11.25
N GLY A 284 11.55 -15.22 10.55
CA GLY A 284 12.66 -14.96 9.65
C GLY A 284 12.69 -15.81 8.37
N VAL A 285 11.65 -16.61 8.11
CA VAL A 285 11.57 -17.51 6.96
C VAL A 285 10.46 -17.06 6.01
N THR A 286 10.78 -16.94 4.71
CA THR A 286 9.82 -16.45 3.71
C THR A 286 8.83 -17.52 3.24
N ASN A 287 9.25 -18.78 3.22
CA ASN A 287 8.46 -19.93 2.79
C ASN A 287 8.88 -21.19 3.55
N VAL A 288 7.93 -22.11 3.74
CA VAL A 288 8.18 -23.46 4.27
C VAL A 288 7.83 -24.43 3.15
N ASP A 289 8.79 -25.27 2.76
CA ASP A 289 8.62 -26.28 1.70
C ASP A 289 8.05 -25.73 0.37
N GLY A 290 8.39 -24.47 0.03
CA GLY A 290 7.93 -23.79 -1.17
C GLY A 290 6.61 -23.02 -1.02
N THR A 291 5.88 -23.19 0.10
CA THR A 291 4.67 -22.42 0.41
C THR A 291 5.02 -21.12 1.13
N ILE A 292 4.54 -19.99 0.62
CA ILE A 292 4.74 -18.67 1.24
C ILE A 292 3.92 -18.60 2.54
N THR A 293 4.62 -18.32 3.65
CA THR A 293 3.98 -18.29 4.99
C THR A 293 3.08 -17.06 5.18
N PRO A 294 2.09 -17.14 6.09
CA PRO A 294 1.29 -15.98 6.51
C PRO A 294 2.14 -14.81 6.98
N ARG A 295 3.29 -15.05 7.63
CA ARG A 295 4.21 -13.96 8.03
C ARG A 295 4.66 -13.14 6.84
N THR A 296 5.06 -13.80 5.76
CA THR A 296 5.53 -13.13 4.55
C THR A 296 4.42 -12.33 3.89
N TRP A 297 3.22 -12.92 3.77
CA TRP A 297 2.06 -12.22 3.21
C TRP A 297 1.70 -10.97 4.02
N LEU A 298 1.57 -11.12 5.34
CA LEU A 298 1.24 -10.02 6.24
C LEU A 298 2.33 -8.94 6.24
N MET A 299 3.60 -9.33 6.34
CA MET A 299 4.73 -8.39 6.31
C MET A 299 4.75 -7.58 5.02
N LEU A 300 4.67 -8.23 3.86
CA LEU A 300 4.72 -7.54 2.56
C LEU A 300 3.52 -6.63 2.37
N PHE A 301 2.31 -7.09 2.74
CA PHE A 301 1.11 -6.27 2.68
C PHE A 301 1.27 -4.99 3.53
N GLN A 302 1.65 -5.15 4.79
CA GLN A 302 1.81 -4.03 5.71
C GLN A 302 2.90 -3.05 5.23
N LEU A 303 4.02 -3.57 4.72
CA LEU A 303 5.11 -2.74 4.19
C LEU A 303 4.68 -1.91 2.98
N ILE A 304 3.99 -2.54 2.02
CA ILE A 304 3.52 -1.86 0.79
C ILE A 304 2.52 -0.76 1.16
N PHE A 305 1.52 -1.06 1.99
CA PHE A 305 0.51 -0.09 2.38
C PHE A 305 1.07 1.02 3.28
N ALA A 306 2.03 0.71 4.16
CA ALA A 306 2.75 1.71 4.94
C ALA A 306 3.47 2.72 4.04
N CYS A 307 4.17 2.24 2.99
CA CYS A 307 4.82 3.11 2.00
C CYS A 307 3.81 4.01 1.26
N LEU A 308 2.65 3.46 0.86
CA LEU A 308 1.61 4.24 0.19
C LEU A 308 1.01 5.31 1.11
N LEU A 309 0.74 4.97 2.38
CA LEU A 309 0.27 5.91 3.40
C LEU A 309 1.31 6.98 3.69
N TRP A 310 2.59 6.63 3.70
CA TRP A 310 3.68 7.58 3.90
C TRP A 310 3.80 8.57 2.74
N ALA A 311 3.67 8.09 1.49
CA ALA A 311 3.56 8.97 0.33
C ALA A 311 2.33 9.88 0.39
N GLY A 312 1.18 9.33 0.82
CA GLY A 312 -0.06 10.09 1.06
C GLY A 312 0.11 11.18 2.11
N HIS A 313 0.81 10.89 3.21
CA HIS A 313 1.14 11.86 4.25
C HIS A 313 1.91 13.06 3.68
N PHE A 314 2.97 12.82 2.91
CA PHE A 314 3.73 13.91 2.30
C PHE A 314 2.88 14.71 1.32
N TRP A 315 2.10 14.03 0.48
CA TRP A 315 1.20 14.68 -0.46
C TRP A 315 0.21 15.63 0.24
N HIS A 316 -0.59 15.11 1.16
CA HIS A 316 -1.61 15.89 1.85
C HIS A 316 -1.02 16.89 2.85
N GLY A 317 0.08 16.54 3.53
CA GLY A 317 0.75 17.41 4.50
C GLY A 317 1.38 18.63 3.85
N LEU A 318 2.07 18.46 2.71
CA LEU A 318 2.59 19.58 1.91
C LEU A 318 1.43 20.41 1.34
N ARG A 319 0.37 19.75 0.86
CA ARG A 319 -0.81 20.43 0.32
C ARG A 319 -1.48 21.34 1.35
N ALA A 320 -1.80 20.77 2.52
CA ALA A 320 -2.45 21.48 3.61
C ALA A 320 -1.58 22.65 4.12
N ARG A 321 -0.26 22.47 4.23
CA ARG A 321 0.65 23.53 4.67
C ARG A 321 0.70 24.69 3.69
N ALA A 322 0.79 24.42 2.39
CA ALA A 322 0.86 25.50 1.42
C ALA A 322 -0.47 26.27 1.36
N ILE A 323 -1.61 25.57 1.38
CA ILE A 323 -2.92 26.24 1.45
C ILE A 323 -3.00 27.15 2.69
N ALA A 324 -2.55 26.65 3.86
CA ALA A 324 -2.52 27.44 5.09
C ALA A 324 -1.59 28.66 5.04
N SER A 325 -0.53 28.63 4.22
CA SER A 325 0.34 29.78 3.99
C SER A 325 -0.18 30.76 2.92
N GLY A 326 -1.42 30.58 2.46
CA GLY A 326 -2.00 31.37 1.36
C GLY A 326 -1.46 31.00 -0.02
N PHE A 327 -0.76 29.86 -0.13
CA PHE A 327 -0.21 29.35 -1.37
C PHE A 327 -1.20 28.40 -2.05
N VAL A 328 -1.67 28.80 -3.23
CA VAL A 328 -2.64 28.04 -4.01
C VAL A 328 -1.90 27.19 -5.03
N PHE A 329 -1.90 25.86 -4.87
CA PHE A 329 -1.21 24.93 -5.78
C PHE A 329 -1.69 25.02 -7.23
N SER A 330 -2.96 25.32 -7.47
CA SER A 330 -3.47 25.56 -8.82
C SER A 330 -2.85 26.83 -9.41
N ASN A 331 -2.57 27.87 -8.61
CA ASN A 331 -1.96 29.13 -9.04
C ASN A 331 -0.43 29.09 -9.15
N LEU A 332 0.18 27.91 -8.97
CA LEU A 332 1.63 27.77 -8.95
C LEU A 332 2.20 27.94 -10.34
N LYS A 333 2.86 29.07 -10.53
CA LYS A 333 3.40 29.52 -11.79
C LYS A 333 4.78 28.89 -12.02
N PHE A 334 4.84 27.86 -12.85
CA PHE A 334 6.10 27.22 -13.24
C PHE A 334 6.59 27.73 -14.59
N ASN A 335 7.90 27.94 -14.70
CA ASN A 335 8.53 28.03 -16.00
C ASN A 335 8.88 26.60 -16.47
N PRO A 336 8.22 26.06 -17.51
CA PRO A 336 8.53 24.73 -18.04
C PRO A 336 9.93 24.63 -18.67
N GLY A 337 10.59 25.75 -18.95
CA GLY A 337 11.99 25.82 -19.40
C GLY A 337 13.03 25.88 -18.28
N ALA A 338 12.63 26.01 -17.01
CA ALA A 338 13.57 26.15 -15.89
C ALA A 338 14.29 24.82 -15.58
N LEU A 339 15.61 24.90 -15.44
CA LEU A 339 16.44 23.79 -14.97
C LEU A 339 16.26 23.61 -13.45
N TYR A 340 16.49 22.39 -12.94
CA TYR A 340 16.44 22.12 -11.51
C TYR A 340 17.47 22.98 -10.76
N GLY A 341 17.00 23.83 -9.84
CA GLY A 341 17.84 24.78 -9.09
C GLY A 341 17.92 26.18 -9.70
N ASP A 342 17.18 26.47 -10.78
CA ASP A 342 17.08 27.82 -11.32
C ASP A 342 16.27 28.72 -10.36
N THR A 343 16.96 29.64 -9.69
CA THR A 343 16.37 30.64 -8.78
C THR A 343 16.02 31.94 -9.51
N GLN A 344 16.25 32.03 -10.82
CA GLN A 344 15.91 33.21 -11.60
C GLN A 344 14.45 33.12 -12.03
N PHE A 345 13.61 34.00 -11.48
CA PHE A 345 12.22 34.17 -11.94
C PHE A 345 12.25 34.80 -13.34
N ASN A 346 12.46 33.97 -14.36
CA ASN A 346 12.52 34.39 -15.77
C ASN A 346 11.16 34.93 -16.23
N ASN A 347 11.19 35.92 -17.14
CA ASN A 347 10.03 36.59 -17.77
C ASN A 347 9.20 35.70 -18.74
N GLU A 348 9.31 34.38 -18.65
CA GLU A 348 8.59 33.45 -19.53
C GLU A 348 7.15 33.21 -19.04
N SER A 349 6.27 32.74 -19.93
CA SER A 349 4.86 32.50 -19.62
C SER A 349 4.73 31.39 -18.58
N LEU A 350 4.34 31.78 -17.38
CA LEU A 350 4.21 30.88 -16.25
C LEU A 350 2.95 29.99 -16.38
N VAL A 351 3.11 28.68 -16.28
CA VAL A 351 2.01 27.70 -16.33
C VAL A 351 1.48 27.44 -14.93
N THR A 352 0.15 27.31 -14.80
CA THR A 352 -0.58 27.42 -13.53
C THR A 352 -0.90 26.04 -12.96
N GLY A 353 -0.01 25.48 -12.10
CA GLY A 353 -0.19 24.31 -11.24
C GLY A 353 0.71 23.09 -11.54
N ILE A 354 1.04 22.27 -10.52
CA ILE A 354 2.00 21.13 -10.59
C ILE A 354 1.52 20.01 -11.52
N VAL A 355 0.22 19.71 -11.49
CA VAL A 355 -0.42 18.66 -12.27
C VAL A 355 -1.50 19.29 -13.13
N GLN A 356 -1.37 19.18 -14.45
CA GLN A 356 -2.27 19.78 -15.42
C GLN A 356 -2.93 18.72 -16.30
N PRO A 357 -4.08 19.01 -16.93
CA PRO A 357 -4.53 18.24 -18.08
C PRO A 357 -3.42 18.20 -19.14
N PHE A 358 -3.09 17.01 -19.65
CA PHE A 358 -2.09 16.89 -20.71
C PHE A 358 -2.49 17.75 -21.91
N GLN A 359 -1.59 18.61 -22.40
CA GLN A 359 -1.85 19.59 -23.46
C GLN A 359 -3.05 20.54 -23.18
N ASN A 360 -3.36 20.80 -21.92
CA ASN A 360 -4.55 21.58 -21.51
C ASN A 360 -5.89 20.99 -22.00
N ASN A 361 -5.92 19.70 -22.33
CA ASN A 361 -7.10 19.01 -22.83
C ASN A 361 -7.58 17.94 -21.82
N PRO A 362 -8.59 18.24 -20.98
CA PRO A 362 -9.07 17.31 -19.96
C PRO A 362 -9.78 16.07 -20.53
N GLN A 363 -10.19 16.09 -21.81
CA GLN A 363 -10.84 14.96 -22.48
C GLN A 363 -9.85 13.85 -22.87
N LEU A 364 -8.54 14.12 -22.86
CA LEU A 364 -7.51 13.12 -23.17
C LEU A 364 -7.28 12.12 -22.03
N GLY A 365 -7.82 12.36 -20.83
CA GLY A 365 -7.68 11.46 -19.68
C GLY A 365 -6.24 11.27 -19.19
N ASN A 366 -5.33 12.16 -19.59
CA ASN A 366 -3.92 12.13 -19.23
C ASN A 366 -3.53 13.40 -18.45
N LEU A 367 -2.53 13.30 -17.58
CA LEU A 367 -2.05 14.39 -16.74
C LEU A 367 -0.60 14.74 -17.09
N ALA A 368 -0.29 16.01 -17.23
CA ALA A 368 1.08 16.52 -17.26
C ALA A 368 1.54 16.79 -15.82
N THR A 369 2.60 16.11 -15.38
CA THR A 369 3.19 16.21 -14.04
C THR A 369 4.67 16.63 -14.15
N PRO A 370 5.30 17.09 -13.06
CA PRO A 370 6.72 17.44 -13.06
C PRO A 370 7.63 16.22 -13.22
N ILE A 371 7.09 15.00 -13.26
CA ILE A 371 7.84 13.80 -13.57
C ILE A 371 7.62 13.47 -15.05
N ASN A 372 6.40 13.13 -15.45
CA ASN A 372 6.16 12.59 -16.80
C ASN A 372 6.34 13.62 -17.93
N SER A 373 6.21 14.91 -17.61
CA SER A 373 6.37 16.03 -18.55
C SER A 373 7.65 16.82 -18.27
N SER A 374 8.52 16.32 -17.37
CA SER A 374 9.83 16.94 -17.14
C SER A 374 10.70 16.86 -18.37
N GLN A 375 11.60 17.83 -18.51
CA GLN A 375 12.66 17.77 -19.50
C GLN A 375 13.52 16.51 -19.34
N LEU A 376 13.77 16.02 -18.12
CA LEU A 376 14.50 14.78 -17.88
C LEU A 376 13.77 13.57 -18.48
N THR A 377 12.48 13.39 -18.16
CA THR A 377 11.69 12.26 -18.68
C THR A 377 11.51 12.37 -20.18
N ILE A 378 11.22 13.57 -20.70
CA ILE A 378 11.12 13.81 -22.14
C ILE A 378 12.46 13.52 -22.82
N THR A 379 13.59 13.93 -22.24
CA THR A 379 14.93 13.65 -22.78
C THR A 379 15.22 12.17 -22.74
N TRP A 380 14.88 11.47 -21.66
CA TRP A 380 15.04 10.02 -21.56
C TRP A 380 14.20 9.29 -22.61
N VAL A 381 12.91 9.62 -22.74
CA VAL A 381 12.00 9.04 -23.75
C VAL A 381 12.49 9.34 -25.16
N LYS A 382 12.90 10.58 -25.45
CA LYS A 382 13.47 10.96 -26.75
C LYS A 382 14.77 10.22 -27.08
N ASN A 383 15.50 9.74 -26.07
CA ASN A 383 16.71 8.94 -26.25
C ASN A 383 16.45 7.42 -26.30
N LEU A 384 15.21 6.96 -26.08
CA LEU A 384 14.86 5.56 -26.30
C LEU A 384 15.06 5.20 -27.78
N PRO A 385 15.50 3.97 -28.10
CA PRO A 385 15.86 3.62 -29.47
C PRO A 385 14.74 3.83 -30.49
N ILE A 386 13.47 3.68 -30.10
CA ILE A 386 12.33 3.92 -30.98
C ILE A 386 12.14 5.40 -31.34
N TYR A 387 12.47 6.34 -30.45
CA TYR A 387 12.25 7.78 -30.62
C TYR A 387 13.54 8.57 -30.92
N ARG A 388 14.73 7.96 -30.74
CA ARG A 388 16.03 8.63 -30.92
C ARG A 388 16.21 9.14 -32.35
N ASN A 389 16.48 10.43 -32.53
CA ASN A 389 16.70 11.00 -33.86
C ASN A 389 17.99 10.46 -34.49
N GLY A 390 17.98 10.27 -35.82
CA GLY A 390 19.16 9.84 -36.58
C GLY A 390 19.47 8.33 -36.59
N LEU A 391 18.72 7.50 -35.86
CA LEU A 391 18.88 6.04 -35.96
C LEU A 391 18.20 5.49 -37.22
N SER A 392 18.90 4.62 -37.94
CA SER A 392 18.33 3.88 -39.07
C SER A 392 17.28 2.87 -38.58
N PRO A 393 16.29 2.48 -39.41
CA PRO A 393 15.20 1.59 -39.00
C PRO A 393 15.72 0.26 -38.44
N ILE A 394 16.74 -0.32 -39.09
CA ILE A 394 17.37 -1.57 -38.65
C ILE A 394 18.10 -1.42 -37.32
N ALA A 395 18.80 -0.30 -37.08
CA ALA A 395 19.48 -0.05 -35.82
C ALA A 395 18.49 0.13 -34.65
N ARG A 396 17.36 0.81 -34.90
CA ARG A 396 16.26 0.91 -33.93
C ARG A 396 15.75 -0.49 -33.55
N GLY A 397 15.46 -1.31 -34.57
CA GLY A 397 15.05 -2.69 -34.39
C GLY A 397 16.07 -3.48 -33.57
N LEU A 398 17.36 -3.38 -33.92
CA LEU A 398 18.45 -4.08 -33.27
C LEU A 398 18.56 -3.76 -31.78
N GLU A 399 18.63 -2.48 -31.40
CA GLU A 399 18.72 -2.06 -29.99
C GLU A 399 17.51 -2.52 -29.18
N ILE A 400 16.30 -2.37 -29.73
CA ILE A 400 15.06 -2.80 -29.06
C ILE A 400 15.03 -4.32 -28.92
N GLY A 401 15.36 -5.03 -29.99
CA GLY A 401 15.45 -6.49 -30.00
C GLY A 401 16.41 -6.97 -28.93
N MET A 402 17.65 -6.46 -28.91
CA MET A 402 18.68 -6.86 -27.93
C MET A 402 18.19 -6.72 -26.49
N ALA A 403 17.57 -5.59 -26.15
CA ALA A 403 17.04 -5.38 -24.80
C ALA A 403 15.95 -6.39 -24.44
N HIS A 404 15.00 -6.65 -25.36
CA HIS A 404 13.93 -7.63 -25.13
C HIS A 404 14.50 -9.04 -25.01
N GLY A 405 15.37 -9.46 -25.93
CA GLY A 405 16.01 -10.78 -25.89
C GLY A 405 16.78 -11.03 -24.59
N TYR A 406 17.53 -10.03 -24.13
CA TYR A 406 18.28 -10.10 -22.87
C TYR A 406 17.37 -10.32 -21.67
N LEU A 407 16.26 -9.59 -21.57
CA LEU A 407 15.35 -9.64 -20.42
C LEU A 407 14.40 -10.85 -20.45
N LEU A 408 13.98 -11.29 -21.64
CA LEU A 408 13.01 -12.38 -21.81
C LEU A 408 13.54 -13.73 -21.28
N LEU A 409 14.86 -13.93 -21.24
CA LEU A 409 15.44 -15.16 -20.70
C LEU A 409 15.05 -15.39 -19.23
N GLY A 410 15.05 -14.34 -18.40
CA GLY A 410 14.86 -14.46 -16.95
C GLY A 410 13.55 -15.15 -16.54
N PRO A 411 12.39 -14.68 -17.02
CA PRO A 411 11.10 -15.33 -16.74
C PRO A 411 11.05 -16.79 -17.17
N PHE A 412 11.51 -17.13 -18.39
CA PHE A 412 11.51 -18.52 -18.86
C PHE A 412 12.48 -19.41 -18.09
N LEU A 413 13.61 -18.87 -17.66
CA LEU A 413 14.59 -19.58 -16.86
C LEU A 413 14.07 -19.88 -15.45
N LYS A 414 13.42 -18.90 -14.80
CA LYS A 414 12.97 -19.03 -13.40
C LYS A 414 11.60 -19.66 -13.24
N LEU A 415 10.71 -19.49 -14.21
CA LEU A 415 9.32 -19.95 -14.12
C LEU A 415 8.99 -21.04 -15.13
N GLY A 416 9.94 -21.42 -15.99
CA GLY A 416 9.75 -22.47 -16.98
C GLY A 416 9.51 -23.85 -16.38
N PRO A 417 8.90 -24.77 -17.15
CA PRO A 417 8.62 -26.14 -16.70
C PRO A 417 9.90 -26.94 -16.40
N LEU A 418 11.02 -26.61 -17.05
CA LEU A 418 12.32 -27.28 -16.88
C LEU A 418 13.30 -26.54 -15.95
N ARG A 419 12.81 -25.55 -15.18
CA ARG A 419 13.63 -24.67 -14.30
C ARG A 419 14.50 -25.39 -13.28
N ASN A 420 14.12 -26.61 -12.87
CA ASN A 420 14.81 -27.41 -11.86
C ASN A 420 15.67 -28.54 -12.47
N THR A 421 16.02 -28.43 -13.76
CA THR A 421 16.80 -29.44 -14.48
C THR A 421 18.10 -28.85 -15.00
N ASP A 422 19.08 -29.70 -15.30
CA ASP A 422 20.35 -29.29 -15.95
C ASP A 422 20.14 -28.65 -17.32
N GLN A 423 18.94 -28.79 -17.90
CA GLN A 423 18.54 -28.22 -19.18
C GLN A 423 17.82 -26.87 -19.03
N ALA A 424 17.72 -26.30 -17.82
CA ALA A 424 16.98 -25.07 -17.57
C ALA A 424 17.43 -23.90 -18.46
N LEU A 425 18.75 -23.73 -18.64
CA LEU A 425 19.29 -22.66 -19.47
C LEU A 425 19.00 -22.86 -20.96
N LEU A 426 19.12 -24.09 -21.46
CA LEU A 426 18.82 -24.43 -22.84
C LEU A 426 17.32 -24.26 -23.14
N ALA A 427 16.47 -24.75 -22.25
CA ALA A 427 15.02 -24.63 -22.36
C ALA A 427 14.54 -23.17 -22.24
N GLY A 428 15.12 -22.41 -21.32
CA GLY A 428 14.84 -20.98 -21.13
C GLY A 428 15.27 -20.15 -22.35
N GLY A 429 16.49 -20.37 -22.83
CA GLY A 429 17.02 -19.71 -24.03
C GLY A 429 16.23 -20.06 -25.30
N GLY A 430 15.85 -21.32 -25.46
CA GLY A 430 14.98 -21.76 -26.55
C GLY A 430 13.60 -21.11 -26.50
N SER A 431 12.98 -21.05 -25.32
CA SER A 431 11.67 -20.42 -25.12
C SER A 431 11.71 -18.92 -25.39
N ALA A 432 12.73 -18.22 -24.88
CA ALA A 432 12.94 -16.79 -25.13
C ALA A 432 13.17 -16.51 -26.63
N SER A 433 13.98 -17.33 -27.30
CA SER A 433 14.22 -17.23 -28.75
C SER A 433 12.93 -17.46 -29.55
N GLY A 434 12.14 -18.47 -29.17
CA GLY A 434 10.85 -18.75 -29.78
C GLY A 434 9.88 -17.57 -29.65
N LEU A 435 9.82 -16.94 -28.47
CA LEU A 435 8.99 -15.74 -28.28
C LEU A 435 9.48 -14.56 -29.13
N VAL A 436 10.79 -14.33 -29.24
CA VAL A 436 11.34 -13.29 -30.13
C VAL A 436 10.92 -13.53 -31.58
N VAL A 437 10.94 -14.79 -32.05
CA VAL A 437 10.49 -15.14 -33.41
C VAL A 437 9.00 -14.86 -33.58
N ILE A 438 8.16 -15.25 -32.62
CA ILE A 438 6.72 -14.96 -32.64
C ILE A 438 6.47 -13.45 -32.70
N LEU A 439 7.14 -12.66 -31.85
CA LEU A 439 7.02 -11.20 -31.85
C LEU A 439 7.47 -10.58 -33.17
N SER A 440 8.53 -11.12 -33.78
CA SER A 440 9.02 -10.69 -35.10
C SER A 440 8.00 -10.97 -36.20
N ILE A 441 7.32 -12.12 -36.15
CA ILE A 441 6.22 -12.45 -37.08
C ILE A 441 5.05 -11.48 -36.87
N CYS A 442 4.69 -11.18 -35.62
CA CYS A 442 3.63 -10.20 -35.33
C CYS A 442 3.99 -8.80 -35.89
N LEU A 443 5.23 -8.35 -35.73
CA LEU A 443 5.71 -7.09 -36.30
C LEU A 443 5.67 -7.11 -37.83
N PHE A 444 6.06 -8.22 -38.45
CA PHE A 444 5.98 -8.40 -39.90
C PHE A 444 4.53 -8.29 -40.40
N VAL A 445 3.61 -9.03 -39.78
CA VAL A 445 2.18 -9.01 -40.13
C VAL A 445 1.59 -7.61 -39.95
N TYR A 446 1.93 -6.92 -38.85
CA TYR A 446 1.52 -5.54 -38.64
C TYR A 446 2.01 -4.63 -39.78
N GLY A 447 3.29 -4.76 -40.15
CA GLY A 447 3.87 -3.98 -41.23
C GLY A 447 3.17 -4.18 -42.56
N ALA A 448 2.88 -5.43 -42.92
CA ALA A 448 2.15 -5.77 -44.14
C ALA A 448 0.73 -5.18 -44.14
N VAL A 449 -0.01 -5.31 -43.03
CA VAL A 449 -1.39 -4.83 -42.94
C VAL A 449 -1.49 -3.30 -42.93
N VAL A 450 -0.56 -2.61 -42.27
CA VAL A 450 -0.62 -1.16 -42.08
C VAL A 450 0.04 -0.42 -43.23
N PHE A 451 1.25 -0.82 -43.65
CA PHE A 451 2.01 -0.03 -44.64
C PHE A 451 1.85 -0.53 -46.09
N GLN A 452 1.26 -1.71 -46.31
CA GLN A 452 0.86 -2.17 -47.65
C GLN A 452 -0.67 -2.26 -47.81
N GLY A 453 -1.42 -2.24 -46.70
CA GLY A 453 -2.87 -2.22 -46.71
C GLY A 453 -3.47 -0.80 -46.71
N SER A 454 -4.78 -0.71 -46.53
CA SER A 454 -5.55 0.55 -46.54
C SER A 454 -5.77 1.15 -45.14
N ARG A 455 -4.93 0.81 -44.16
CA ARG A 455 -5.05 1.29 -42.77
C ARG A 455 -3.92 2.21 -42.39
N GLU A 456 -4.26 3.35 -41.79
CA GLU A 456 -3.25 4.24 -41.24
C GLU A 456 -2.68 3.74 -39.90
N PRO A 457 -1.39 3.98 -39.61
CA PRO A 457 -0.78 3.65 -38.33
C PRO A 457 -1.47 4.42 -37.19
N ARG A 458 -1.71 3.73 -36.07
CA ARG A 458 -2.22 4.38 -34.84
C ARG A 458 -1.05 4.86 -34.00
N GLY A 459 -1.00 6.17 -33.72
CA GLY A 459 0.04 6.81 -32.91
C GLY A 459 1.10 7.54 -33.74
N VAL A 460 2.04 8.19 -33.07
CA VAL A 460 3.12 8.95 -33.73
C VAL A 460 4.32 8.04 -33.93
N LEU A 461 4.62 7.71 -35.19
CA LEU A 461 5.81 6.97 -35.59
C LEU A 461 6.90 7.93 -36.10
N PRO A 462 8.19 7.61 -35.89
CA PRO A 462 9.28 8.32 -36.55
C PRO A 462 9.09 8.36 -38.07
N GLU A 463 9.51 9.44 -38.73
CA GLU A 463 9.39 9.59 -40.19
C GLU A 463 9.96 8.40 -40.96
N ASN A 464 11.06 7.83 -40.46
CA ASN A 464 11.71 6.67 -41.04
C ASN A 464 11.14 5.30 -40.61
N LEU A 465 9.89 5.24 -40.17
CA LEU A 465 9.15 4.00 -39.88
C LEU A 465 7.72 4.04 -40.43
N GLN A 466 7.48 4.87 -41.44
CA GLN A 466 6.15 5.09 -42.02
C GLN A 466 5.94 4.32 -43.33
N THR A 467 6.97 3.65 -43.84
CA THR A 467 6.89 2.81 -45.03
C THR A 467 7.10 1.34 -44.70
N TYR A 468 6.57 0.45 -45.56
CA TYR A 468 6.75 -0.99 -45.39
C TYR A 468 8.23 -1.39 -45.44
N GLN A 469 9.02 -0.78 -46.32
CA GLN A 469 10.44 -1.08 -46.46
C GLN A 469 11.21 -0.80 -45.16
N GLU A 470 10.96 0.37 -44.56
CA GLU A 470 11.60 0.77 -43.30
C GLU A 470 11.12 -0.10 -42.14
N TRP A 471 9.83 -0.40 -42.08
CA TRP A 471 9.28 -1.28 -41.05
C TRP A 471 9.81 -2.72 -41.16
N SER A 472 10.02 -3.21 -42.39
CA SER A 472 10.65 -4.51 -42.62
C SER A 472 12.10 -4.51 -42.13
N LEU A 473 12.87 -3.45 -42.38
CA LEU A 473 14.23 -3.31 -41.85
C LEU A 473 14.25 -3.25 -40.32
N PHE A 474 13.30 -2.54 -39.72
CA PHE A 474 13.10 -2.53 -38.27
C PHE A 474 12.80 -3.93 -37.72
N THR A 475 11.88 -4.66 -38.35
CA THR A 475 11.49 -6.01 -37.93
C THR A 475 12.68 -6.98 -38.02
N SER A 476 13.47 -6.91 -39.09
CA SER A 476 14.71 -7.68 -39.23
C SER A 476 15.74 -7.33 -38.15
N GLY A 477 15.90 -6.04 -37.85
CA GLY A 477 16.74 -5.58 -36.74
C GLY A 477 16.28 -6.16 -35.41
N PHE A 478 14.97 -6.13 -35.13
CA PHE A 478 14.38 -6.67 -33.90
C PHE A 478 14.63 -8.17 -33.75
N LEU A 479 14.48 -8.95 -34.82
CA LEU A 479 14.75 -10.39 -34.81
C LEU A 479 16.22 -10.68 -34.51
N ILE A 480 17.14 -10.04 -35.26
CA ILE A 480 18.60 -10.23 -35.09
C ILE A 480 19.02 -9.81 -33.70
N GLY A 481 18.57 -8.63 -33.26
CA GLY A 481 18.87 -8.09 -31.94
C GLY A 481 18.32 -8.97 -30.83
N GLY A 482 17.05 -9.41 -30.95
CA GLY A 482 16.40 -10.26 -29.97
C GLY A 482 17.09 -11.59 -29.78
N LEU A 483 17.41 -12.29 -30.87
CA LEU A 483 18.17 -13.54 -30.78
C LEU A 483 19.57 -13.30 -30.21
N GLY A 484 20.25 -12.23 -30.65
CA GLY A 484 21.54 -11.84 -30.10
C GLY A 484 21.50 -11.54 -28.59
N GLY A 485 20.46 -10.86 -28.12
CA GLY A 485 20.23 -10.55 -26.71
C GLY A 485 20.01 -11.80 -25.85
N VAL A 486 19.23 -12.76 -26.36
CA VAL A 486 19.04 -14.07 -25.68
C VAL A 486 20.37 -14.81 -25.58
N VAL A 487 21.12 -14.91 -26.68
CA VAL A 487 22.43 -15.58 -26.71
C VAL A 487 23.40 -14.92 -25.75
N PHE A 488 23.45 -13.59 -25.72
CA PHE A 488 24.31 -12.82 -24.82
C PHE A 488 23.95 -13.04 -23.35
N ALA A 489 22.66 -13.06 -23.01
CA ALA A 489 22.21 -13.36 -21.65
C ALA A 489 22.57 -14.79 -21.23
N CYS A 490 22.40 -15.78 -22.10
CA CYS A 490 22.84 -17.15 -21.85
C CYS A 490 24.35 -17.23 -21.62
N PHE A 491 25.15 -16.52 -22.44
CA PHE A 491 26.59 -16.48 -22.30
C PHE A 491 27.02 -15.90 -20.95
N ILE A 492 26.43 -14.77 -20.52
CA ILE A 492 26.70 -14.19 -19.20
C ILE A 492 26.43 -15.19 -18.07
N LEU A 493 25.30 -15.90 -18.12
CA LEU A 493 24.95 -16.86 -17.07
C LEU A 493 25.93 -18.05 -17.02
N ILE A 494 26.42 -18.50 -18.17
CA ILE A 494 27.46 -19.54 -18.24
C ILE A 494 28.76 -19.04 -17.60
N GLU A 495 29.18 -17.82 -17.92
CA GLU A 495 30.43 -17.26 -17.38
C GLU A 495 30.34 -16.95 -15.87
N ILE A 496 29.19 -16.48 -15.39
CA ILE A 496 28.94 -16.31 -13.95
C ILE A 496 29.04 -17.66 -13.22
N GLY A 497 28.45 -18.71 -13.79
CA GLY A 497 28.56 -20.07 -13.25
C GLY A 497 30.00 -20.59 -13.23
N ARG A 498 30.78 -20.33 -14.30
CA ARG A 498 32.22 -20.69 -14.37
C ARG A 498 33.06 -19.94 -13.34
N ALA A 499 32.70 -18.69 -13.03
CA ALA A 499 33.40 -17.86 -12.07
C ALA A 499 33.04 -18.17 -10.60
N GLY A 500 32.07 -19.05 -10.34
CA GLY A 500 31.63 -19.41 -8.98
C GLY A 500 30.92 -18.27 -8.23
N ILE A 501 30.35 -17.31 -8.96
CA ILE A 501 29.69 -16.11 -8.41
C ILE A 501 28.20 -16.38 -8.09
N LEU A 502 27.65 -17.53 -8.50
CA LEU A 502 26.28 -18.00 -8.21
C LEU A 502 26.25 -19.47 -7.83
#